data_AF-A0A2W4M685-F1
#
_entry.id   AF-A0A2W4M685-F1
#
_cell.length_a   1.000
_cell.length_b   1.000
_cell.length_c   1.000
_cell.angle_alpha   90.00
_cell.angle_beta   90.00
_cell.angle_gamma   90.00
#
_symmetry.space_group_name_H-M   'P 1'
#
loop_
_entity.id
_entity.type
_entity.pdbx_description
1 polymer ?
#
loop_
_entity_poly.entity_id
_entity_poly.type
_entity_poly.pdbx_seq_one_letter_code
_entity_poly.pdbx_strand_id
1 'polypeptide(L)'
;MAHESIPAGAHIGHVHLKVADLDRAVRFYRDLLGFDLVVHLGSAAFLSAGGYHHHIGLNTWESRGGSPPAPGTTGLYHFAINYPTRRDLAAALVRLLEGGWGIDGASDHGTHEAIYLHDPDYNGIELAWDRPREEWPVVNGALSFSRKPLDFASLLSELDRPETAAHLPGLAQYT
;
A
#
# COMPACT_ATOMS: atom_id res chain seq x y z
N MET A 1 -27.24 -6.33 26.16
CA MET A 1 -27.58 -5.61 24.92
C MET A 1 -27.12 -6.50 23.78
N ALA A 2 -28.01 -6.91 22.87
CA ALA A 2 -27.59 -7.65 21.68
C ALA A 2 -26.74 -6.68 20.83
N HIS A 3 -25.49 -7.05 20.57
CA HIS A 3 -24.58 -6.24 19.76
C HIS A 3 -24.92 -6.46 18.29
N GLU A 4 -25.57 -5.49 17.67
CA GLU A 4 -25.86 -5.51 16.24
C GLU A 4 -24.60 -5.07 15.47
N SER A 5 -24.10 -5.93 14.59
CA SER A 5 -22.96 -5.62 13.73
C SER A 5 -23.35 -4.61 12.66
N ILE A 6 -22.38 -3.82 12.20
CA ILE A 6 -22.57 -2.97 11.02
C ILE A 6 -22.98 -3.84 9.79
N PRO A 7 -23.72 -3.28 8.81
CA PRO A 7 -24.11 -4.03 7.62
C PRO A 7 -22.91 -4.59 6.86
N ALA A 8 -23.02 -5.84 6.38
CA ALA A 8 -21.92 -6.53 5.70
C ALA A 8 -21.44 -5.86 4.39
N GLY A 9 -22.25 -4.98 3.79
CA GLY A 9 -21.88 -4.21 2.59
C GLY A 9 -21.14 -2.89 2.89
N ALA A 10 -20.97 -2.52 4.16
CA ALA A 10 -20.19 -1.35 4.53
C ALA A 10 -18.71 -1.59 4.18
N HIS A 11 -18.07 -0.58 3.58
CA HIS A 11 -16.65 -0.60 3.24
C HIS A 11 -16.02 0.75 3.61
N ILE A 12 -14.69 0.76 3.72
CA ILE A 12 -13.94 2.00 3.85
C ILE A 12 -13.92 2.69 2.49
N GLY A 13 -14.53 3.87 2.38
CA GLY A 13 -14.67 4.59 1.12
C GLY A 13 -13.40 5.32 0.67
N HIS A 14 -12.69 5.95 1.60
CA HIS A 14 -11.43 6.66 1.36
C HIS A 14 -10.65 6.88 2.66
N VAL A 15 -9.38 7.25 2.54
CA VAL A 15 -8.54 7.74 3.65
C VAL A 15 -8.09 9.16 3.38
N HIS A 16 -7.99 9.98 4.43
CA HIS A 16 -7.40 11.31 4.37
C HIS A 16 -6.09 11.32 5.15
N LEU A 17 -5.00 11.69 4.48
CA LEU A 17 -3.65 11.71 5.01
C LEU A 17 -3.17 13.15 5.20
N LYS A 18 -2.55 13.40 6.35
CA LYS A 18 -1.84 14.64 6.62
C LYS A 18 -0.48 14.57 5.96
N VAL A 19 -0.15 15.59 5.17
CA VAL A 19 1.14 15.73 4.50
C VAL A 19 1.71 17.13 4.75
N ALA A 20 3.03 17.25 4.85
CA ALA A 20 3.66 18.54 5.10
C ALA A 20 3.78 19.39 3.84
N ASP A 21 3.95 18.74 2.69
CA ASP A 21 4.09 19.33 1.37
C ASP A 21 3.17 18.58 0.39
N LEU A 22 2.16 19.29 -0.13
CA LEU A 22 1.14 18.69 -0.98
C LEU A 22 1.70 18.23 -2.32
N ASP A 23 2.54 19.03 -2.96
CA ASP A 23 3.08 18.71 -4.29
C ASP A 23 4.05 17.53 -4.22
N ARG A 24 4.85 17.45 -3.16
CA ARG A 24 5.73 16.31 -2.89
C ARG A 24 4.93 15.02 -2.70
N ALA A 25 3.86 15.08 -1.89
CA ALA A 25 3.01 13.92 -1.67
C ALA A 25 2.28 13.51 -2.96
N VAL A 26 1.72 14.46 -3.71
CA VAL A 26 1.07 14.19 -5.01
C VAL A 26 2.03 13.50 -5.97
N ARG A 27 3.29 13.95 -6.08
CA ARG A 27 4.29 13.27 -6.92
C ARG A 27 4.53 11.83 -6.48
N PHE A 28 4.64 11.56 -5.18
CA PHE A 28 4.78 10.20 -4.69
C PHE A 28 3.59 9.31 -5.08
N TYR A 29 2.36 9.72 -4.74
CA TYR A 29 1.18 8.88 -5.00
C TYR A 29 0.85 8.75 -6.50
N ARG A 30 1.07 9.80 -7.30
CA ARG A 30 0.81 9.80 -8.74
C ARG A 30 1.92 9.12 -9.53
N ASP A 31 3.17 9.54 -9.33
CA ASP A 31 4.27 9.15 -10.20
C ASP A 31 4.89 7.81 -9.77
N LEU A 32 4.95 7.52 -8.46
CA LEU A 32 5.51 6.27 -7.95
C LEU A 32 4.44 5.21 -7.71
N LEU A 33 3.33 5.55 -7.07
CA LEU A 33 2.25 4.57 -6.84
C LEU A 33 1.27 4.44 -8.01
N GLY A 34 1.25 5.40 -8.95
CA GLY A 34 0.48 5.28 -10.20
C GLY A 34 -0.99 5.68 -10.08
N PHE A 35 -1.37 6.45 -9.05
CA PHE A 35 -2.73 6.98 -8.96
C PHE A 35 -2.95 8.16 -9.90
N ASP A 36 -4.19 8.36 -10.33
CA ASP A 36 -4.61 9.55 -11.06
C ASP A 36 -4.89 10.70 -10.07
N LEU A 37 -4.38 11.89 -10.38
CA LEU A 37 -4.80 13.12 -9.70
C LEU A 37 -6.18 13.54 -10.22
N VAL A 38 -7.20 13.45 -9.38
CA VAL A 38 -8.58 13.79 -9.73
C VAL A 38 -8.84 15.28 -9.55
N VAL A 39 -8.46 15.83 -8.40
CA VAL A 39 -8.68 17.24 -8.05
C VAL A 39 -7.49 17.77 -7.27
N HIS A 40 -7.12 19.02 -7.54
CA HIS A 40 -6.16 19.78 -6.74
C HIS A 40 -6.78 21.11 -6.27
N LEU A 41 -6.89 21.31 -4.97
CA LEU A 41 -7.57 22.44 -4.32
C LEU A 41 -6.60 23.38 -3.57
N GLY A 42 -5.31 23.30 -3.88
CA GLY A 42 -4.25 24.15 -3.31
C GLY A 42 -3.76 23.68 -1.94
N SER A 43 -4.65 23.45 -0.97
CA SER A 43 -4.29 22.88 0.34
C SER A 43 -4.64 21.39 0.50
N ALA A 44 -5.36 20.83 -0.47
CA ALA A 44 -5.71 19.43 -0.55
C ALA A 44 -5.68 18.91 -2.00
N ALA A 45 -5.46 17.62 -2.17
CA ALA A 45 -5.49 16.92 -3.45
C ALA A 45 -6.17 15.56 -3.29
N PHE A 46 -6.92 15.15 -4.31
CA PHE A 46 -7.68 13.90 -4.30
C PHE A 46 -7.19 12.99 -5.42
N LEU A 47 -6.91 11.74 -5.07
CA LEU A 47 -6.33 10.76 -5.98
C LEU A 47 -7.17 9.47 -6.02
N SER A 48 -7.23 8.87 -7.20
CA SER A 48 -8.01 7.65 -7.44
C SER A 48 -7.36 6.74 -8.49
N ALA A 49 -7.92 5.56 -8.67
CA ALA A 49 -7.65 4.69 -9.81
C ALA A 49 -8.99 4.35 -10.46
N GLY A 50 -9.04 4.28 -11.79
CA GLY A 50 -10.24 3.84 -12.52
C GLY A 50 -11.44 4.80 -12.47
N GLY A 51 -11.22 6.10 -12.20
CA GLY A 51 -12.27 7.13 -12.27
C GLY A 51 -13.19 7.24 -11.06
N TYR A 52 -12.84 6.62 -9.92
CA TYR A 52 -13.57 6.79 -8.66
C TYR A 52 -13.41 8.21 -8.08
N HIS A 53 -14.34 8.67 -7.23
CA HIS A 53 -14.34 10.05 -6.74
C HIS A 53 -13.06 10.43 -5.96
N HIS A 54 -12.56 9.51 -5.12
CA HIS A 54 -11.18 9.43 -4.60
C HIS A 54 -11.03 8.23 -3.65
N HIS A 55 -9.86 7.60 -3.66
CA HIS A 55 -9.45 6.64 -2.64
C HIS A 55 -8.60 7.31 -1.56
N ILE A 56 -7.78 8.30 -1.96
CA ILE A 56 -6.81 8.98 -1.11
C ILE A 56 -7.02 10.49 -1.20
N GLY A 57 -7.24 11.12 -0.06
CA GLY A 57 -7.19 12.58 0.09
C GLY A 57 -5.94 13.02 0.82
N LEU A 58 -5.11 13.83 0.17
CA LEU A 58 -3.92 14.44 0.75
C LEU A 58 -4.27 15.85 1.19
N ASN A 59 -3.88 16.26 2.40
CA ASN A 59 -4.12 17.63 2.85
C ASN A 59 -3.01 18.19 3.74
N THR A 60 -2.89 19.51 3.71
CA THR A 60 -1.92 20.29 4.50
C THR A 60 -2.58 21.09 5.62
N TRP A 61 -3.87 20.85 5.89
CA TRP A 61 -4.71 21.70 6.75
C TRP A 61 -4.11 21.93 8.14
N GLU A 62 -3.58 20.86 8.74
CA GLU A 62 -3.04 20.85 10.12
C GLU A 62 -1.59 20.34 10.15
N SER A 63 -0.89 20.40 9.03
CA SER A 63 0.44 19.76 8.87
C SER A 63 1.39 20.51 7.95
N ARG A 64 1.00 21.63 7.34
CA ARG A 64 1.85 22.39 6.40
C ARG A 64 3.22 22.69 7.00
N GLY A 65 4.29 22.23 6.33
CA GLY A 65 5.68 22.41 6.79
C GLY A 65 6.03 21.70 8.10
N GLY A 66 5.16 20.81 8.59
CA GLY A 66 5.38 20.00 9.77
C GLY A 66 6.34 18.83 9.53
N SER A 67 6.55 18.04 10.57
CA SER A 67 7.34 16.81 10.53
C SER A 67 6.45 15.59 10.78
N PRO A 68 6.88 14.39 10.35
CA PRO A 68 6.31 13.13 10.79
C PRO A 68 6.15 13.02 12.32
N PRO A 69 5.20 12.19 12.80
CA PRO A 69 5.09 11.87 14.22
C PRO A 69 6.36 11.19 14.73
N ALA A 70 6.75 11.50 15.97
CA ALA A 70 7.93 10.88 16.58
C ALA A 70 7.75 9.36 16.77
N PRO A 71 8.82 8.55 16.67
CA PRO A 71 8.73 7.12 16.95
C PRO A 71 8.12 6.81 18.32
N GLY A 72 7.27 5.78 18.39
CA GLY A 72 6.61 5.36 19.64
C GLY A 72 5.39 6.18 20.04
N THR A 73 4.90 7.07 19.17
CA THR A 73 3.63 7.79 19.36
C THR A 73 2.46 7.07 18.69
N THR A 74 1.23 7.37 19.12
CA THR A 74 0.03 6.84 18.46
C THR A 74 -0.22 7.54 17.12
N GLY A 75 -0.77 6.79 16.16
CA GLY A 75 -1.04 7.29 14.81
C GLY A 75 -1.58 6.19 13.90
N LEU A 76 -1.77 6.52 12.63
CA LEU A 76 -2.05 5.53 11.60
C LEU A 76 -0.85 4.57 11.52
N TYR A 77 -1.10 3.26 11.68
CA TYR A 77 -0.04 2.27 11.47
C TYR A 77 0.21 2.07 9.97
N HIS A 78 -0.82 1.69 9.22
CA HIS A 78 -0.84 1.75 7.77
C HIS A 78 -2.28 1.74 7.24
N PHE A 79 -2.44 2.05 5.95
CA PHE A 79 -3.62 1.64 5.17
C PHE A 79 -3.19 0.71 4.04
N ALA A 80 -4.08 -0.18 3.62
CA ALA A 80 -3.79 -1.16 2.59
C ALA A 80 -4.38 -0.76 1.23
N ILE A 81 -3.58 -0.92 0.18
CA ILE A 81 -3.99 -0.83 -1.22
C ILE A 81 -3.97 -2.26 -1.76
N ASN A 82 -5.17 -2.83 -1.92
CA ASN A 82 -5.33 -4.20 -2.38
C ASN A 82 -5.39 -4.24 -3.92
N TYR A 83 -4.45 -4.92 -4.54
CA TYR A 83 -4.34 -5.06 -5.98
C TYR A 83 -5.23 -6.21 -6.49
N PRO A 84 -5.86 -6.07 -7.66
CA PRO A 84 -6.78 -7.09 -8.17
C PRO A 84 -6.05 -8.36 -8.62
N THR A 85 -4.77 -8.26 -8.99
CA THR A 85 -3.96 -9.42 -9.35
C THR A 85 -2.59 -9.37 -8.68
N ARG A 86 -1.99 -10.55 -8.47
CA ARG A 86 -0.62 -10.69 -7.98
C ARG A 86 0.40 -10.00 -8.89
N ARG A 87 0.15 -10.04 -10.21
CA ARG A 87 0.94 -9.35 -11.22
C ARG A 87 0.95 -7.83 -11.00
N ASP A 88 -0.18 -7.24 -10.63
CA ASP A 88 -0.24 -5.79 -10.38
C ASP A 88 0.56 -5.39 -9.13
N LEU A 89 0.56 -6.23 -8.09
CA LEU A 89 1.43 -6.06 -6.92
C LEU A 89 2.91 -6.11 -7.33
N ALA A 90 3.29 -7.09 -8.15
CA ALA A 90 4.66 -7.20 -8.68
C ALA A 90 5.05 -5.95 -9.49
N ALA A 91 4.15 -5.44 -10.35
CA ALA A 91 4.39 -4.26 -11.15
C ALA A 91 4.52 -2.98 -10.29
N ALA A 92 3.77 -2.89 -9.20
CA ALA A 92 3.88 -1.80 -8.24
C ALA A 92 5.24 -1.83 -7.51
N LEU A 93 5.69 -3.00 -7.07
CA LEU A 93 7.01 -3.17 -6.45
C LEU A 93 8.13 -2.72 -7.39
N VAL A 94 8.12 -3.17 -8.65
CA VAL A 94 9.12 -2.78 -9.65
C VAL A 94 9.15 -1.28 -9.85
N ARG A 95 7.98 -0.65 -10.05
CA ARG A 95 7.88 0.80 -10.25
C ARG A 95 8.43 1.60 -9.07
N LEU A 96 8.18 1.15 -7.84
CA LEU A 96 8.72 1.78 -6.63
C LEU A 96 10.24 1.72 -6.59
N LEU A 97 10.80 0.51 -6.77
CA LEU A 97 12.25 0.30 -6.67
C LEU A 97 13.01 0.98 -7.81
N GLU A 98 12.50 0.95 -9.04
CA GLU A 98 13.06 1.68 -10.19
C GLU A 98 12.97 3.20 -9.99
N GLY A 99 11.93 3.67 -9.30
CA GLY A 99 11.78 5.06 -8.86
C GLY A 99 12.70 5.44 -7.70
N GLY A 100 13.51 4.51 -7.20
CA GLY A 100 14.45 4.73 -6.09
C GLY A 100 13.78 4.80 -4.72
N TRP A 101 12.54 4.34 -4.58
CA TRP A 101 11.82 4.29 -3.30
C TRP A 101 11.91 2.90 -2.68
N GLY A 102 12.52 2.82 -1.50
CA GLY A 102 12.65 1.57 -0.76
C GLY A 102 11.35 1.12 -0.09
N ILE A 103 11.37 -0.11 0.39
CA ILE A 103 10.33 -0.69 1.24
C ILE A 103 10.87 -0.84 2.68
N ASP A 104 9.99 -0.96 3.65
CA ASP A 104 10.34 -1.26 5.04
C ASP A 104 10.40 -2.77 5.30
N GLY A 105 9.66 -3.54 4.51
CA GLY A 105 9.64 -5.00 4.58
C GLY A 105 8.53 -5.60 3.74
N ALA A 106 8.49 -6.93 3.69
CA ALA A 106 7.44 -7.68 3.02
C ALA A 106 7.16 -8.99 3.74
N SER A 107 5.95 -9.51 3.61
CA SER A 107 5.56 -10.77 4.22
C SER A 107 4.53 -11.51 3.37
N ASP A 108 4.62 -12.83 3.42
CA ASP A 108 3.52 -13.71 3.06
C ASP A 108 2.75 -14.11 4.32
N HIS A 109 1.49 -13.70 4.40
CA HIS A 109 0.60 -13.98 5.52
C HIS A 109 -0.20 -15.29 5.37
N GLY A 110 -0.07 -15.98 4.24
CA GLY A 110 -0.84 -17.15 3.86
C GLY A 110 -2.19 -16.80 3.22
N THR A 111 -2.88 -15.76 3.71
CA THR A 111 -4.12 -15.24 3.08
C THR A 111 -3.85 -14.18 2.01
N HIS A 112 -2.77 -13.42 2.17
CA HIS A 112 -2.35 -12.36 1.26
C HIS A 112 -0.83 -12.21 1.29
N GLU A 113 -0.30 -11.60 0.24
CA GLU A 113 1.09 -11.12 0.17
C GLU A 113 1.09 -9.60 0.39
N ALA A 114 2.03 -9.12 1.20
CA ALA A 114 2.08 -7.72 1.62
C ALA A 114 3.49 -7.13 1.49
N ILE A 115 3.57 -5.89 1.02
CA ILE A 115 4.78 -5.07 0.97
C ILE A 115 4.50 -3.78 1.74
N TYR A 116 5.34 -3.47 2.73
CA TYR A 116 5.19 -2.33 3.61
C TYR A 116 6.18 -1.23 3.24
N LEU A 117 5.70 0.00 3.21
CA LEU A 117 6.51 1.20 2.97
C LEU A 117 5.89 2.40 3.69
N HIS A 118 6.67 3.46 3.80
CA HIS A 118 6.20 4.78 4.21
C HIS A 118 6.16 5.73 3.00
N ASP A 119 5.19 6.64 3.00
CA ASP A 119 5.20 7.81 2.11
C ASP A 119 6.22 8.87 2.59
N PRO A 120 6.41 9.99 1.86
CA PRO A 120 7.37 11.04 2.24
C PRO A 120 7.12 11.71 3.60
N ASP A 121 5.93 11.54 4.16
CA ASP A 121 5.49 12.11 5.45
C ASP A 121 5.32 11.02 6.52
N TYR A 122 5.83 9.80 6.26
CA TYR A 122 5.75 8.63 7.13
C TYR A 122 4.31 8.17 7.44
N ASN A 123 3.39 8.37 6.50
CA ASN A 123 2.14 7.60 6.53
C ASN A 123 2.47 6.16 6.07
N GLY A 124 2.14 5.17 6.90
CA GLY A 124 2.36 3.76 6.55
C GLY A 124 1.41 3.29 5.45
N ILE A 125 1.95 2.51 4.52
CA ILE A 125 1.25 1.93 3.38
C ILE A 125 1.55 0.44 3.34
N GLU A 126 0.50 -0.34 3.09
CA GLU A 126 0.61 -1.74 2.71
C GLU A 126 0.14 -1.89 1.26
N LEU A 127 1.01 -2.41 0.39
CA LEU A 127 0.61 -2.90 -0.92
C LEU A 127 0.31 -4.39 -0.77
N ALA A 128 -0.94 -4.77 -1.02
CA ALA A 128 -1.41 -6.12 -0.76
C ALA A 128 -1.98 -6.77 -2.03
N TRP A 129 -1.92 -8.09 -2.05
CA TRP A 129 -2.74 -8.90 -2.93
C TRP A 129 -3.32 -10.06 -2.13
N ASP A 130 -4.65 -10.13 -2.05
CA ASP A 130 -5.36 -11.25 -1.46
C ASP A 130 -5.33 -12.47 -2.38
N ARG A 131 -4.99 -13.63 -1.82
CA ARG A 131 -5.22 -14.91 -2.50
C ARG A 131 -6.72 -15.18 -2.64
N PRO A 132 -7.14 -15.98 -3.63
CA PRO A 132 -8.49 -16.53 -3.66
C PRO A 132 -8.88 -17.09 -2.29
N ARG A 133 -10.09 -16.78 -1.83
CA ARG A 133 -10.51 -17.07 -0.46
C ARG A 133 -10.53 -18.57 -0.16
N GLU A 134 -10.69 -19.38 -1.20
CA GLU A 134 -10.66 -20.84 -1.16
C GLU A 134 -9.26 -21.39 -0.82
N GLU A 135 -8.20 -20.61 -1.05
CA GLU A 135 -6.81 -20.97 -0.74
C GLU A 135 -6.41 -20.55 0.67
N TRP A 136 -7.25 -19.81 1.39
CA TRP A 136 -6.92 -19.32 2.72
C TRP A 136 -6.77 -20.48 3.70
N PRO A 137 -5.66 -20.57 4.46
CA PRO A 137 -5.42 -21.69 5.35
C PRO A 137 -6.40 -21.69 6.52
N VAL A 138 -7.16 -22.78 6.63
CA VAL A 138 -8.10 -23.03 7.73
C VAL A 138 -7.60 -24.22 8.54
N VAL A 139 -7.37 -24.02 9.83
CA VAL A 139 -6.97 -25.08 10.77
C VAL A 139 -8.03 -25.17 11.86
N ASN A 140 -8.62 -26.36 12.02
CA ASN A 140 -9.71 -26.61 12.99
C ASN A 140 -10.91 -25.66 12.85
N GLY A 141 -11.25 -25.27 11.61
CA GLY A 141 -12.39 -24.39 11.33
C GLY A 141 -12.13 -22.90 11.56
N ALA A 142 -10.90 -22.51 11.91
CA ALA A 142 -10.50 -21.10 12.07
C ALA A 142 -9.44 -20.72 11.03
N LEU A 143 -9.46 -19.46 10.60
CA LEU A 143 -8.39 -18.89 9.77
C LEU A 143 -7.07 -18.96 10.52
N SER A 144 -6.05 -19.48 9.86
CA SER A 144 -4.69 -19.53 10.35
C SER A 144 -3.88 -18.42 9.69
N PHE A 145 -3.19 -17.61 10.46
CA PHE A 145 -2.28 -16.61 9.92
C PHE A 145 -0.85 -17.15 9.97
N SER A 146 -0.11 -16.92 8.90
CA SER A 146 1.34 -17.14 8.89
C SER A 146 2.06 -15.80 8.75
N ARG A 147 3.37 -15.82 8.96
CA ARG A 147 4.25 -14.68 8.69
C ARG A 147 5.56 -15.20 8.14
N LYS A 148 5.52 -15.59 6.87
CA LYS A 148 6.70 -16.06 6.16
C LYS A 148 7.34 -14.88 5.43
N PRO A 149 8.66 -14.92 5.17
CA PRO A 149 9.28 -14.02 4.21
C PRO A 149 8.55 -14.12 2.86
N LEU A 150 8.36 -12.97 2.20
CA LEU A 150 7.80 -12.95 0.85
C LEU A 150 8.82 -13.53 -0.13
N ASP A 151 8.40 -14.45 -0.99
CA ASP A 151 9.24 -14.95 -2.08
C ASP A 151 9.21 -13.93 -3.25
N PHE A 152 10.17 -13.00 -3.24
CA PHE A 152 10.28 -11.98 -4.27
C PHE A 152 10.54 -12.57 -5.66
N ALA A 153 11.28 -13.68 -5.78
CA ALA A 153 11.55 -14.30 -7.08
C ALA A 153 10.25 -14.88 -7.66
N SER A 154 9.44 -15.53 -6.83
CA SER A 154 8.10 -15.99 -7.20
C SER A 154 7.15 -14.85 -7.53
N LEU A 155 7.17 -13.73 -6.80
CA LEU A 155 6.33 -12.58 -7.12
C LEU A 155 6.71 -11.96 -8.47
N LEU A 156 8.01 -11.78 -8.72
CA LEU A 156 8.51 -11.14 -9.94
C LEU A 156 8.38 -12.01 -11.19
N SER A 157 8.24 -13.33 -11.05
CA SER A 157 7.97 -14.21 -12.19
C SER A 157 6.62 -13.94 -12.84
N GLU A 158 5.70 -13.25 -12.17
CA GLU A 158 4.41 -12.81 -12.71
C GLU A 158 4.54 -11.81 -13.87
N LEU A 159 5.70 -11.18 -14.08
CA LEU A 159 5.85 -10.02 -14.97
C LEU A 159 6.26 -10.33 -16.42
N ASP A 160 6.47 -11.59 -16.81
CA ASP A 160 6.99 -12.00 -18.13
C ASP A 160 8.29 -11.26 -18.56
N ARG A 161 9.08 -10.78 -17.58
CA ARG A 161 10.32 -10.01 -17.78
C ARG A 161 11.44 -10.56 -16.90
N PRO A 162 12.14 -11.62 -17.33
CA PRO A 162 13.13 -12.32 -16.50
C PRO A 162 14.32 -11.42 -16.10
N GLU A 163 14.68 -10.42 -16.90
CA GLU A 163 15.74 -9.45 -16.60
C GLU A 163 15.42 -8.53 -15.41
N THR A 164 14.15 -8.30 -15.09
CA THR A 164 13.75 -7.37 -14.01
C THR A 164 14.19 -7.91 -12.65
N ALA A 165 14.00 -9.21 -12.37
CA ALA A 165 14.36 -9.78 -11.08
C ALA A 165 15.87 -9.77 -10.78
N ALA A 166 16.72 -9.89 -11.80
CA ALA A 166 18.17 -9.94 -11.63
C ALA A 166 18.82 -8.56 -11.39
N HIS A 167 18.11 -7.47 -11.70
CA HIS A 167 18.70 -6.12 -11.76
C HIS A 167 17.92 -5.05 -10.99
N LEU A 168 16.84 -5.41 -10.27
CA LEU A 168 16.10 -4.46 -9.44
C LEU A 168 17.02 -3.84 -8.37
N PRO A 169 17.30 -2.53 -8.45
CA PRO A 169 18.15 -1.86 -7.48
C PRO A 169 17.57 -2.00 -6.08
N GLY A 170 18.42 -2.38 -5.13
CA GLY A 170 18.04 -2.47 -3.72
C GLY A 170 17.16 -3.66 -3.34
N LEU A 171 16.75 -4.55 -4.25
CA LEU A 171 15.94 -5.72 -3.86
C LEU A 171 16.70 -6.68 -2.93
N ALA A 172 18.00 -6.86 -3.18
CA ALA A 172 18.87 -7.75 -2.41
C ALA A 172 19.01 -7.37 -0.92
N GLN A 173 18.61 -6.16 -0.51
CA GLN A 173 18.61 -5.77 0.90
C GLN A 173 17.40 -6.32 1.68
N TYR A 174 16.41 -6.89 0.97
CA TYR A 174 15.15 -7.40 1.52
C TYR A 174 15.00 -8.92 1.40
N THR A 175 15.95 -9.59 0.75
CA THR A 175 15.98 -11.04 0.51
C THR A 175 16.83 -11.78 1.53
#